data_AF-A0A3D3RN40-F1
#
_entry.id   AF-A0A3D3RN40-F1
#
_cell.length_a   1.000
_cell.length_b   1.000
_cell.length_c   1.000
_cell.angle_alpha   90.00
_cell.angle_beta   90.00
_cell.angle_gamma   90.00
#
_symmetry.space_group_name_H-M   'P 1'
#
loop_
_entity.id
_entity.type
_entity.pdbx_description
1 polymer ?
#
loop_
_entity_poly.entity_id
_entity_poly.type
_entity_poly.pdbx_seq_one_letter_code
_entity_poly.pdbx_strand_id
1 'polypeptide(L)'
;MEGVPLEELILKVLKSSKRPLSFEEILGRLGLDKKERKALKKALRSLKKSGKVAIQSGKYAYAEEEIVSGKVIPYPAGFGFLEIGEGEKDIYIPPFE
;
A
#
# COMPACT_ATOMS: atom_id res chain seq x y z
N MET A 1 -23.21 -3.03 -0.08
CA MET A 1 -22.08 -2.71 0.80
C MET A 1 -20.90 -3.51 0.27
N GLU A 2 -20.05 -2.87 -0.53
CA GLU A 2 -18.90 -3.54 -1.14
C GLU A 2 -17.98 -4.08 -0.05
N GLY A 3 -17.71 -5.39 -0.11
CA GLY A 3 -16.82 -6.06 0.81
C GLY A 3 -15.39 -5.57 0.60
N VAL A 4 -14.93 -4.67 1.46
CA VAL A 4 -13.56 -4.16 1.41
C VAL A 4 -12.59 -5.35 1.60
N PRO A 5 -11.64 -5.58 0.67
CA PRO A 5 -10.71 -6.69 0.75
C PRO A 5 -9.88 -6.65 2.03
N LEU A 6 -9.55 -7.83 2.57
CA LEU A 6 -8.72 -7.94 3.77
C LEU A 6 -7.34 -7.29 3.57
N GLU A 7 -6.79 -7.37 2.36
CA GLU A 7 -5.56 -6.70 1.95
C GLU A 7 -5.61 -5.19 2.19
N GLU A 8 -6.73 -4.55 1.85
CA GLU A 8 -6.89 -3.11 1.94
C GLU A 8 -7.05 -2.66 3.40
N LEU A 9 -7.75 -3.44 4.21
CA LEU A 9 -7.83 -3.21 5.66
C LEU A 9 -6.46 -3.31 6.32
N ILE A 10 -5.63 -4.30 5.94
CA ILE A 10 -4.26 -4.45 6.43
C ILE A 10 -3.43 -3.23 6.05
N LEU A 11 -3.49 -2.78 4.79
CA LEU A 11 -2.76 -1.61 4.34
C LEU A 11 -3.18 -0.35 5.09
N LYS A 12 -4.48 -0.15 5.35
CA LYS A 12 -4.99 0.98 6.13
C LYS A 12 -4.43 0.99 7.55
N VAL A 13 -4.37 -0.17 8.20
CA VAL A 13 -3.81 -0.32 9.56
C VAL A 13 -2.31 -0.04 9.57
N LEU A 14 -1.58 -0.53 8.56
CA LEU A 14 -0.14 -0.31 8.43
C LEU A 14 0.19 1.15 8.07
N LYS A 15 -0.54 1.77 7.12
CA LYS A 15 -0.43 3.20 6.76
C LYS A 15 -0.67 4.11 7.97
N SER A 16 -1.66 3.77 8.81
CA SER A 16 -1.98 4.54 10.02
C SER A 16 -0.95 4.35 11.15
N SER A 17 -0.03 3.39 11.02
CA SER A 17 0.97 3.09 12.03
C SER A 17 2.32 3.67 11.64
N LYS A 18 2.87 4.58 12.45
CA LYS A 18 4.23 5.11 12.27
C LYS A 18 5.35 4.09 12.56
N ARG A 19 4.99 2.90 13.04
CA ARG A 19 5.94 1.83 13.39
C ARG A 19 5.53 0.49 12.79
N PRO A 20 6.50 -0.41 12.52
CA PRO A 20 6.21 -1.78 12.16
C PRO A 20 5.35 -2.47 13.24
N LEU A 21 4.36 -3.23 12.80
CA LEU A 21 3.41 -3.97 13.65
C LEU A 21 3.68 -5.47 13.60
N SER A 22 3.55 -6.13 14.74
CA SER A 22 3.58 -7.59 14.80
C SER A 22 2.32 -8.19 14.18
N PHE A 23 2.38 -9.48 13.85
CA PHE A 23 1.20 -10.23 13.37
C PHE A 23 0.03 -10.18 14.37
N GLU A 24 0.32 -10.24 15.67
CA GLU A 24 -0.69 -10.19 16.74
C GLU A 24 -1.29 -8.80 16.89
N GLU A 25 -0.50 -7.74 16.74
CA GLU A 25 -1.00 -6.36 16.73
C GLU A 25 -1.96 -6.13 15.55
N ILE A 26 -1.63 -6.68 14.38
CA ILE A 26 -2.49 -6.57 13.18
C ILE A 26 -3.78 -7.34 13.39
N LEU A 27 -3.72 -8.59 13.87
CA LEU A 27 -4.91 -9.38 14.24
C LEU A 27 -5.83 -8.61 15.21
N GLY A 28 -5.26 -8.10 16.30
CA GLY A 28 -6.02 -7.39 17.33
C GLY A 28 -6.66 -6.10 16.81
N ARG A 29 -5.94 -5.33 15.98
CA ARG A 29 -6.48 -4.11 15.37
C ARG A 29 -7.58 -4.37 14.34
N LEU A 30 -7.51 -5.50 13.64
CA LEU A 30 -8.54 -5.91 12.69
C LEU A 30 -9.70 -6.68 13.35
N GLY A 31 -9.61 -7.00 14.64
CA GLY A 31 -10.63 -7.79 15.35
C GLY A 31 -10.76 -9.22 14.83
N LEU A 32 -9.69 -9.78 14.27
CA LEU A 32 -9.73 -11.07 13.59
C LEU A 32 -9.59 -12.25 14.56
N ASP A 33 -10.39 -13.28 14.33
CA ASP A 33 -10.42 -14.50 15.13
C ASP A 33 -9.32 -15.50 14.74
N LYS A 34 -9.17 -16.56 15.55
CA LYS A 34 -8.22 -17.66 15.27
C LYS A 34 -8.42 -18.30 13.89
N LYS A 35 -9.65 -18.33 13.38
CA LYS A 35 -9.98 -18.87 12.04
C LYS A 35 -9.42 -18.00 10.91
N GLU A 36 -9.32 -16.70 11.14
CA GLU A 36 -8.88 -15.71 10.16
C GLU A 36 -7.37 -15.52 10.12
N ARG A 37 -6.63 -16.09 11.08
CA ARG A 37 -5.15 -16.13 11.05
C ARG A 37 -4.60 -16.64 9.73
N LYS A 38 -5.22 -17.66 9.14
CA LYS A 38 -4.79 -18.23 7.85
C LYS A 38 -5.05 -17.26 6.71
N ALA A 39 -6.18 -16.54 6.75
CA ALA A 39 -6.52 -15.51 5.77
C ALA A 39 -5.56 -14.32 5.86
N LEU A 40 -5.30 -13.81 7.07
CA LEU A 40 -4.34 -12.72 7.31
C LEU A 40 -2.93 -13.10 6.83
N LYS A 41 -2.47 -14.31 7.11
CA LYS A 41 -1.16 -14.79 6.67
C LYS A 41 -1.07 -14.88 5.14
N LYS A 42 -2.16 -15.29 4.47
CA LYS A 42 -2.24 -15.32 3.00
C LYS A 42 -2.21 -13.89 2.42
N ALA A 43 -3.01 -12.98 2.98
CA ALA A 43 -3.07 -11.58 2.55
C ALA A 43 -1.73 -10.86 2.75
N LEU A 44 -1.10 -10.97 3.93
CA LEU A 44 0.24 -10.41 4.19
C LEU A 44 1.31 -10.96 3.24
N ARG A 45 1.24 -12.25 2.88
CA ARG A 45 2.16 -12.84 1.89
C ARG A 45 1.92 -12.28 0.48
N SER A 46 0.66 -12.09 0.10
CA SER A 46 0.29 -11.44 -1.17
C SER A 46 0.79 -10.00 -1.22
N LEU A 47 0.52 -9.23 -0.17
CA LEU A 47 0.95 -7.84 -0.03
C LEU A 47 2.48 -7.70 -0.05
N LYS A 48 3.19 -8.59 0.64
CA LYS A 48 4.65 -8.67 0.56
C LYS A 48 5.15 -8.95 -0.85
N LYS A 49 4.51 -9.90 -1.56
CA LYS A 49 4.86 -10.23 -2.95
C LYS A 49 4.60 -9.04 -3.89
N SER A 50 3.57 -8.25 -3.63
CA SER A 50 3.24 -7.04 -4.40
C SER A 50 4.09 -5.82 -4.05
N GLY A 51 5.01 -5.90 -3.08
CA GLY A 51 5.83 -4.76 -2.65
C GLY A 51 5.15 -3.79 -1.69
N LYS A 52 3.84 -3.89 -1.45
CA LYS A 52 3.06 -2.97 -0.59
C LYS A 52 3.30 -3.12 0.92
N VAL A 53 3.92 -4.22 1.36
CA VAL A 53 4.27 -4.47 2.77
C VAL A 53 5.71 -4.98 2.86
N ALA A 54 6.50 -4.32 3.70
CA ALA A 54 7.86 -4.74 4.04
C ALA A 54 7.90 -5.45 5.39
N ILE A 55 8.93 -6.27 5.61
CA ILE A 55 9.24 -6.83 6.93
C ILE A 55 10.49 -6.13 7.48
N GLN A 56 10.35 -5.47 8.63
CA GLN A 56 11.42 -4.82 9.35
C GLN A 56 11.54 -5.46 10.73
N SER A 57 12.69 -6.07 11.03
CA SER A 57 12.96 -6.73 12.32
C SER A 57 11.85 -7.71 12.77
N GLY A 58 11.34 -8.52 11.83
CA GLY A 58 10.28 -9.50 12.09
C GLY A 58 8.85 -8.92 12.23
N LYS A 59 8.67 -7.62 12.02
CA LYS A 59 7.37 -6.92 12.04
C LYS A 59 7.00 -6.42 10.64
N TYR A 60 5.71 -6.23 10.38
CA TYR A 60 5.20 -5.74 9.10
C TYR A 60 5.10 -4.22 9.11
N ALA A 61 5.59 -3.59 8.06
CA ALA A 61 5.49 -2.16 7.82
C ALA A 61 4.82 -1.91 6.47
N TYR A 62 4.10 -0.80 6.34
CA TYR A 62 3.67 -0.33 5.04
C TYR A 62 4.93 -0.01 4.20
N ALA A 63 4.97 -0.50 2.97
CA ALA A 63 6.01 -0.17 2.03
C ALA A 63 5.42 0.82 1.01
N GLU A 64 6.13 1.92 0.85
CA GLU A 64 5.60 3.19 0.34
C GLU A 64 5.42 3.24 -1.18
N GLU A 65 5.72 2.14 -1.89
CA GLU A 65 5.54 2.07 -3.34
C GLU A 65 4.05 1.92 -3.68
N GLU A 66 3.37 3.05 -3.67
CA GLU A 66 2.10 3.23 -4.33
C GLU A 66 2.40 3.21 -5.84
N ILE A 67 2.11 2.07 -6.48
CA ILE A 67 2.20 1.96 -7.94
C ILE A 67 1.04 2.79 -8.50
N VAL A 68 1.36 4.01 -8.89
CA VAL A 68 0.41 4.91 -9.51
C VAL A 68 0.47 4.71 -11.02
N SER A 69 -0.66 4.32 -11.63
CA SER A 69 -0.79 4.14 -13.07
C SER A 69 -1.63 5.28 -13.63
N GLY A 70 -1.15 5.94 -14.67
CA GLY A 70 -1.77 7.14 -15.20
C GLY A 70 -1.31 7.46 -16.62
N LYS A 71 -1.81 8.57 -17.17
CA LYS A 71 -1.41 9.06 -18.49
C LYS A 71 -0.27 10.04 -18.33
N VAL A 72 0.84 9.81 -19.04
CA VAL A 72 1.98 10.74 -19.05
C VAL A 72 1.69 11.89 -20.01
N ILE A 73 1.83 13.12 -19.51
CA ILE A 73 1.72 14.37 -20.26
C ILE A 73 3.13 14.99 -20.35
N PRO A 74 3.82 14.86 -21.50
CA PRO A 74 5.18 15.36 -21.67
C PRO A 74 5.21 16.86 -21.97
N TYR A 75 6.20 17.58 -21.44
CA TYR A 75 6.48 18.98 -21.78
C TYR A 75 7.84 19.12 -22.51
N PRO A 76 7.94 19.98 -23.54
CA PRO A 76 9.17 20.14 -24.33
C PRO A 76 10.40 20.58 -23.53
N ALA A 77 10.21 21.20 -22.37
CA ALA A 77 11.27 21.62 -21.45
C ALA A 77 11.92 20.46 -20.67
N GLY A 78 11.53 19.21 -20.95
CA GLY A 78 12.17 18.00 -20.41
C GLY A 78 11.46 17.39 -19.20
N PHE A 79 10.46 18.06 -18.63
CA PHE A 79 9.64 17.54 -17.53
C PHE A 79 8.28 17.02 -18.03
N GLY A 80 7.50 16.39 -17.16
CA GLY A 80 6.15 15.94 -17.48
C GLY A 80 5.25 15.86 -16.26
N PHE A 81 4.00 15.47 -16.47
CA PHE A 81 3.06 15.16 -15.41
C PHE A 81 2.46 13.78 -15.66
N LEU A 82 2.16 13.04 -14.59
CA LEU A 82 1.36 11.83 -14.61
C LEU A 82 -0.04 12.17 -14.11
N GLU A 83 -1.02 12.14 -15.00
CA GLU A 83 -2.44 12.32 -14.69
C GLU A 83 -2.99 11.01 -14.12
N ILE A 84 -3.58 11.07 -12.92
CA ILE A 84 -3.94 9.89 -12.11
C ILE A 84 -5.45 9.64 -12.01
N GLY A 85 -6.24 10.35 -12.82
CA GLY A 85 -7.71 10.21 -12.91
C GLY A 85 -8.45 11.43 -12.36
N GLU A 86 -9.75 11.53 -12.67
CA GLU A 86 -10.57 12.69 -12.27
C GLU A 86 -10.64 12.86 -10.75
N GLY A 87 -10.15 14.00 -10.26
CA GLY A 87 -10.24 14.39 -8.85
C GLY A 87 -8.97 14.17 -8.03
N GLU A 88 -7.93 13.57 -8.61
CA GLU A 88 -6.63 13.41 -7.98
C GLU A 88 -5.59 14.39 -8.56
N LYS A 89 -4.57 14.74 -7.76
CA LYS A 89 -3.53 15.69 -8.18
C LYS A 89 -2.51 15.01 -9.08
N ASP A 90 -2.25 15.61 -10.23
CA ASP A 90 -1.18 15.16 -11.13
C ASP A 90 0.18 15.09 -10.44
N ILE A 91 0.95 14.05 -10.75
CA ILE A 91 2.29 13.85 -10.21
C ILE A 91 3.31 14.48 -11.17
N TYR A 92 4.11 15.42 -10.69
CA TYR A 92 5.20 16.01 -11.48
C TYR A 92 6.35 15.02 -11.69
N ILE A 93 6.79 14.87 -12.93
CA ILE A 93 7.94 14.08 -13.34
C ILE A 93 9.06 15.07 -13.69
N PRO A 94 10.15 15.13 -12.89
CA PRO A 94 11.26 16.05 -13.16
C PRO A 94 12.01 15.67 -14.43
N PRO A 95 12.74 16.62 -15.05
CA PRO A 95 13.61 16.32 -16.16
C PRO A 95 14.73 15.36 -15.75
N PHE A 96 15.15 14.51 -16.70
CA PHE A 96 16.30 13.62 -16.50
C PHE A 96 17.58 14.45 -16.44
N GLU A 97 18.36 14.29 -15.38
CA GLU A 97 19.67 14.93 -15.18
C GLU A 97 20.81 14.08 -15.74
#